data_AF-A0A842U891-F1
#
_entry.id   AF-A0A842U891-F1
#
_cell.length_a   1.000
_cell.length_b   1.000
_cell.length_c   1.000
_cell.angle_alpha   90.00
_cell.angle_beta   90.00
_cell.angle_gamma   90.00
#
_symmetry.space_group_name_H-M   'P 1'
#
loop_
_entity.id
_entity.type
_entity.pdbx_description
1 polymer ?
#
loop_
_entity_poly.entity_id
_entity_poly.type
_entity_poly.pdbx_seq_one_letter_code
_entity_poly.pdbx_strand_id
1 'polypeptide(L)'
;MLAQRPVPWIGLTVGILIVFILIIFFVVLFLYTIFLKISLSLVSSKNNDFGAVFITALLCALVGWIPCLGCILQWVIINSRHETGFGMAIVVWILAIVIGWIIGFFIAWAIIATIYGVSLF
;
A
#
# COMPACT_ATOMS: atom_id res chain seq x y z
N MET A 1 -21.18 -38.40 -25.83
CA MET A 1 -21.85 -37.24 -25.20
C MET A 1 -21.18 -36.99 -23.86
N LEU A 2 -20.33 -35.96 -23.77
CA LEU A 2 -19.71 -35.58 -22.49
C LEU A 2 -20.71 -34.71 -21.73
N ALA A 3 -21.25 -35.24 -20.63
CA ALA A 3 -22.15 -34.51 -19.76
C ALA A 3 -21.41 -33.31 -19.15
N GLN A 4 -21.84 -32.09 -19.50
CA GLN A 4 -21.38 -30.87 -18.84
C GLN A 4 -21.85 -30.92 -17.39
N ARG A 5 -20.93 -31.24 -16.47
CA ARG A 5 -21.22 -31.12 -15.03
C ARG A 5 -21.41 -29.64 -14.70
N PRO A 6 -22.47 -29.25 -13.97
CA PRO A 6 -22.66 -27.86 -13.59
C PRO A 6 -21.46 -27.42 -12.76
N VAL A 7 -20.73 -26.41 -13.25
CA VAL A 7 -19.69 -25.74 -12.46
C VAL A 7 -20.36 -25.15 -11.22
N PRO A 8 -19.84 -25.40 -10.00
CA PRO A 8 -20.39 -24.82 -8.80
C PRO A 8 -20.11 -23.32 -8.83
N TRP A 9 -21.09 -22.53 -9.25
CA TRP A 9 -21.00 -21.08 -9.39
C TRP A 9 -20.45 -20.40 -8.12
N ILE A 10 -20.78 -20.94 -6.94
CA ILE A 10 -20.27 -20.47 -5.63
C ILE A 10 -18.76 -20.68 -5.49
N GLY A 11 -18.22 -21.81 -5.94
CA GLY A 11 -16.78 -22.07 -5.88
C GLY A 11 -15.99 -21.16 -6.81
N LEU A 12 -16.53 -20.90 -8.00
CA LEU A 12 -15.93 -19.98 -8.96
C LEU A 12 -15.95 -18.53 -8.47
N THR A 13 -17.07 -18.07 -7.90
CA THR A 13 -17.18 -16.69 -7.38
C THR A 13 -16.27 -16.47 -6.18
N VAL A 14 -16.19 -17.42 -5.25
CA VAL A 14 -15.25 -17.35 -4.10
C VAL A 14 -13.80 -17.35 -4.58
N GLY A 15 -13.46 -18.19 -5.57
CA GLY A 15 -12.10 -18.23 -6.14
C GLY A 15 -11.70 -16.90 -6.79
N ILE A 16 -12.58 -16.31 -7.59
CA ILE A 16 -12.34 -14.99 -8.22
C ILE A 16 -12.15 -13.91 -7.15
N LEU A 17 -12.97 -13.90 -6.11
CA LEU A 17 -12.90 -12.91 -5.04
C LEU A 17 -11.58 -13.00 -4.26
N ILE A 18 -11.10 -14.21 -3.97
CA ILE A 18 -9.80 -14.42 -3.31
C ILE A 18 -8.66 -13.87 -4.17
N VAL A 19 -8.63 -14.21 -5.47
CA VAL A 19 -7.59 -13.71 -6.39
C VAL A 19 -7.62 -12.19 -6.49
N PHE A 20 -8.83 -11.60 -6.59
CA PHE A 20 -8.99 -10.15 -6.64
C PHE A 20 -8.47 -9.46 -5.38
N ILE A 21 -8.79 -9.99 -4.19
CA ILE A 21 -8.27 -9.47 -2.91
C ILE A 21 -6.74 -9.56 -2.86
N LEU A 22 -6.16 -10.68 -3.29
CA LEU A 22 -4.71 -10.85 -3.33
C LEU A 22 -4.04 -9.83 -4.27
N ILE A 23 -4.62 -9.60 -5.46
CA ILE A 23 -4.11 -8.59 -6.39
C ILE A 23 -4.14 -7.20 -5.76
N ILE A 24 -5.27 -6.79 -5.16
CA ILE A 24 -5.38 -5.50 -4.48
C ILE A 24 -4.36 -5.40 -3.35
N PHE A 25 -4.23 -6.44 -2.53
CA PHE A 25 -3.26 -6.48 -1.44
C PHE A 25 -1.83 -6.23 -1.93
N PHE A 26 -1.39 -6.91 -3.00
CA PHE A 26 -0.06 -6.70 -3.56
C PHE A 26 0.11 -5.31 -4.18
N VAL A 27 -0.92 -4.76 -4.85
CA VAL A 27 -0.87 -3.41 -5.42
C VAL A 27 -0.71 -2.36 -4.31
N VAL A 28 -1.53 -2.44 -3.25
CA VAL A 28 -1.46 -1.52 -2.11
C VAL A 28 -0.13 -1.64 -1.39
N LEU A 29 0.37 -2.87 -1.19
CA LEU A 29 1.68 -3.12 -0.58
C LEU A 29 2.82 -2.47 -1.39
N PHE A 30 2.76 -2.58 -2.72
CA PHE A 30 3.77 -2.00 -3.61
C PHE A 30 3.73 -0.47 -3.59
N LEU A 31 2.54 0.12 -3.66
CA LEU A 31 2.36 1.57 -3.55
C LEU A 31 2.87 2.09 -2.20
N TYR A 32 2.51 1.41 -1.10
CA TYR A 32 2.99 1.79 0.23
C TYR A 32 4.52 1.69 0.34
N THR A 33 5.13 0.67 -0.25
CA THR A 33 6.60 0.53 -0.31
C THR A 33 7.24 1.72 -1.02
N ILE A 34 6.67 2.18 -2.12
CA ILE A 34 7.18 3.35 -2.87
C ILE A 34 7.08 4.62 -2.00
N PHE A 35 5.92 4.88 -1.39
CA PHE A 35 5.74 6.07 -0.56
C PHE A 35 6.62 6.07 0.68
N LEU A 36 6.78 4.91 1.31
CA LEU A 36 7.67 4.74 2.46
C LEU A 36 9.14 4.96 2.04
N LYS A 37 9.56 4.44 0.88
CA LYS A 37 10.92 4.63 0.35
C LYS A 37 11.23 6.10 0.09
N ILE A 38 10.30 6.81 -0.55
CA ILE A 38 10.43 8.25 -0.80
C ILE A 38 10.58 8.98 0.54
N SER A 39 9.71 8.67 1.51
CA SER A 39 9.73 9.31 2.84
C SER A 39 11.02 9.05 3.61
N LEU A 40 11.52 7.81 3.58
CA LEU A 40 12.81 7.42 4.17
C LEU A 40 13.99 8.13 3.48
N SER A 41 13.90 8.34 2.17
CA SER A 41 14.93 9.06 1.41
C SER A 41 14.98 10.54 1.78
N LEU A 42 13.85 11.16 2.13
CA LEU A 42 13.79 12.56 2.54
C LEU A 42 14.44 12.79 3.92
N VAL A 43 14.45 11.77 4.79
CA VAL A 43 15.02 11.88 6.14
C VAL A 43 16.44 11.30 6.25
N SER A 44 17.07 10.93 5.13
CA SER A 44 18.42 10.34 5.07
C SER A 44 18.60 9.11 5.99
N SER A 45 17.61 8.22 6.02
CA SER A 45 17.66 7.01 6.85
C SER A 45 18.67 5.97 6.33
N LYS A 46 19.20 5.13 7.23
CA LYS A 46 20.03 3.98 6.84
C LYS A 46 19.16 2.83 6.32
N ASN A 47 19.75 1.88 5.62
CA ASN A 47 19.08 0.69 5.08
C ASN A 47 17.83 1.03 4.24
N ASN A 48 17.92 2.05 3.38
CA ASN A 48 16.82 2.49 2.52
C ASN A 48 16.77 1.75 1.15
N ASP A 49 17.35 0.55 1.11
CA ASP A 49 17.27 -0.32 -0.07
C ASP A 49 15.83 -0.76 -0.31
N PHE A 50 15.44 -0.90 -1.57
CA PHE A 50 14.06 -1.23 -1.94
C PHE A 50 13.57 -2.51 -1.24
N GLY A 51 14.41 -3.55 -1.16
CA GLY A 51 14.07 -4.80 -0.48
C GLY A 51 13.89 -4.63 1.04
N ALA A 52 14.72 -3.80 1.68
CA ALA A 52 14.59 -3.51 3.10
C ALA A 52 13.29 -2.77 3.41
N VAL A 53 12.98 -1.75 2.60
CA VAL A 53 11.73 -0.97 2.70
C VAL A 53 10.50 -1.84 2.38
N PHE A 54 10.58 -2.74 1.42
CA PHE A 54 9.49 -3.67 1.09
C PHE A 54 9.14 -4.58 2.27
N ILE A 55 10.15 -5.13 2.95
CA ILE A 55 9.92 -5.93 4.16
C ILE A 55 9.33 -5.05 5.28
N THR A 56 9.82 -3.82 5.45
CA THR A 56 9.24 -2.88 6.40
C THR A 56 7.76 -2.60 6.08
N ALA A 57 7.43 -2.38 4.80
CA ALA A 57 6.07 -2.18 4.32
C ALA A 57 5.17 -3.40 4.58
N LEU A 58 5.69 -4.61 4.38
CA LEU A 58 4.99 -5.86 4.68
C LEU A 58 4.71 -5.99 6.18
N LEU A 59 5.71 -5.74 7.03
CA LEU A 59 5.55 -5.76 8.48
C LEU A 59 4.54 -4.70 8.95
N CYS A 60 4.60 -3.49 8.39
CA CYS A 60 3.63 -2.43 8.67
C CYS A 60 2.20 -2.84 8.27
N ALA A 61 2.02 -3.50 7.12
CA ALA A 61 0.72 -4.01 6.69
C ALA A 61 0.18 -5.08 7.65
N LEU A 62 1.05 -5.94 8.19
CA LEU A 62 0.69 -6.98 9.15
C LEU A 62 0.26 -6.42 10.52
N VAL A 63 0.75 -5.25 10.93
CA VAL A 63 0.37 -4.62 12.21
C VAL A 63 -0.67 -3.51 12.05
N GLY A 64 -0.87 -2.98 10.84
CA GLY A 64 -1.67 -1.79 10.57
C GLY A 64 -3.18 -1.97 10.70
N TRP A 65 -3.68 -3.20 10.80
CA TRP A 65 -5.08 -3.48 11.10
C TRP A 65 -5.41 -3.27 12.59
N ILE A 66 -4.40 -3.22 13.47
CA ILE A 66 -4.58 -2.91 14.88
C ILE A 66 -4.72 -1.38 14.99
N PRO A 67 -5.80 -0.84 15.62
CA PRO A 67 -5.92 0.60 15.89
C PRO A 67 -4.74 1.10 16.73
N CYS A 68 -4.55 2.41 16.90
CA CYS A 68 -3.62 3.11 17.81
C CYS A 68 -2.25 2.43 18.10
N LEU A 69 -2.25 1.28 18.78
CA LEU A 69 -1.15 0.32 18.86
C LEU A 69 -0.50 -0.01 17.51
N GLY A 70 -1.28 -0.19 16.43
CA GLY A 70 -0.71 -0.45 15.09
C GLY A 70 0.17 0.70 14.60
N CYS A 71 -0.22 1.95 14.85
CA CYS A 71 0.59 3.12 14.52
C CYS A 71 1.91 3.12 15.29
N ILE A 72 1.86 2.87 16.60
CA ILE A 72 3.05 2.83 17.46
C ILE A 72 3.99 1.70 17.01
N LEU A 73 3.45 0.51 16.73
CA LEU A 73 4.21 -0.63 16.21
C LEU A 73 4.87 -0.29 14.87
N GLN A 74 4.18 0.40 13.97
CA GLN A 74 4.76 0.85 12.70
C GLN A 74 5.94 1.79 12.93
N TRP A 75 5.84 2.73 13.88
CA TRP A 75 6.96 3.62 14.20
C TRP A 75 8.16 2.86 14.78
N VAL A 76 7.91 1.86 15.64
CA VAL A 76 8.96 0.98 16.18
C VAL A 76 9.62 0.16 15.07
N ILE A 77 8.84 -0.40 14.14
CA ILE A 77 9.35 -1.17 12.99
C ILE A 77 10.20 -0.28 12.08
N ILE A 78 9.73 0.91 11.73
CA ILE A 78 10.47 1.87 10.90
C ILE A 78 11.78 2.26 11.59
N ASN A 79 11.71 2.64 12.87
CA ASN A 79 12.88 3.05 13.65
C ASN A 79 13.92 1.93 13.75
N SER A 80 13.49 0.70 14.07
CA SER A 80 14.39 -0.44 14.26
C SER A 80 15.03 -0.93 12.96
N ARG A 81 14.38 -0.77 11.80
CA ARG A 81 14.91 -1.25 10.52
C ARG A 81 15.73 -0.21 9.77
N HIS A 82 15.41 1.07 9.94
CA HIS A 82 16.01 2.16 9.16
C HIS A 82 16.89 3.12 9.99
N GLU A 83 17.11 2.80 11.29
CA GLU A 83 17.96 3.58 12.21
C GLU A 83 17.63 5.09 12.21
N THR A 84 16.34 5.45 12.10
CA THR A 84 15.92 6.85 11.92
C THR A 84 15.89 7.65 13.23
N GLY A 85 15.76 6.98 14.38
CA GLY A 85 15.31 7.60 15.62
C GLY A 85 13.77 7.65 15.68
N PHE A 86 13.21 7.60 16.90
CA PHE A 86 11.76 7.49 17.10
C PHE A 86 10.98 8.71 16.57
N GLY A 87 11.50 9.92 16.80
CA GLY A 87 10.89 11.15 16.28
C GLY A 87 10.85 11.18 14.75
N MET A 88 11.94 10.78 14.09
CA MET A 88 12.00 10.73 12.63
C MET A 88 11.15 9.58 12.06
N ALA A 89 10.99 8.47 12.79
CA ALA A 89 10.09 7.39 12.37
C ALA A 89 8.63 7.87 12.28
N ILE A 90 8.20 8.70 13.23
CA ILE A 90 6.87 9.36 13.17
C ILE A 90 6.81 10.28 11.94
N VAL A 91 7.83 11.11 11.71
CA VAL A 91 7.89 12.02 10.55
C VAL A 91 7.82 11.24 9.24
N VAL A 92 8.59 10.16 9.08
CA VAL A 92 8.56 9.28 7.89
C VAL A 92 7.17 8.69 7.67
N TRP A 93 6.54 8.21 8.74
CA TRP A 93 5.20 7.64 8.65
C TRP A 93 4.16 8.67 8.20
N ILE A 94 4.21 9.89 8.77
CA ILE A 94 3.34 11.01 8.37
C ILE A 94 3.63 11.41 6.91
N LEU A 95 4.90 11.54 6.52
CA LEU A 95 5.31 11.88 5.15
C LEU A 95 4.78 10.84 4.15
N ALA A 96 4.87 9.56 4.47
CA ALA A 96 4.40 8.49 3.58
C ALA A 96 2.89 8.60 3.32
N ILE A 97 2.12 8.93 4.37
CA ILE A 97 0.67 9.18 4.26
C ILE A 97 0.41 10.43 3.42
N VAL A 98 1.06 11.56 3.74
CA VAL A 98 0.86 12.83 3.03
C VAL A 98 1.21 12.71 1.54
N ILE A 99 2.33 12.08 1.21
CA ILE A 99 2.75 11.82 -0.18
C ILE A 99 1.70 10.96 -0.90
N GLY A 100 1.22 9.90 -0.25
CA GLY A 100 0.17 9.05 -0.80
C GLY A 100 -1.12 9.82 -1.09
N TRP A 101 -1.54 10.70 -0.19
CA TRP A 101 -2.72 11.55 -0.38
C TRP A 101 -2.56 12.54 -1.53
N ILE A 102 -1.40 13.19 -1.64
CA ILE A 102 -1.11 14.14 -2.72
C ILE A 102 -1.17 13.42 -4.08
N ILE A 103 -0.47 12.29 -4.21
CA ILE A 103 -0.45 11.51 -5.45
C ILE A 103 -1.86 10.99 -5.79
N GLY A 104 -2.58 10.45 -4.80
CA GLY A 104 -3.94 9.98 -4.97
C GLY A 104 -4.89 11.08 -5.43
N PHE A 105 -4.77 12.29 -4.89
CA PHE A 105 -5.54 13.46 -5.31
C PHE A 105 -5.30 13.83 -6.78
N PHE A 106 -4.04 13.88 -7.21
CA PHE A 106 -3.70 14.18 -8.61
C PHE A 106 -4.20 13.11 -9.58
N ILE A 107 -4.11 11.83 -9.20
CA ILE A 107 -4.63 10.72 -10.02
C ILE A 107 -6.15 10.84 -10.15
N ALA A 108 -6.86 11.07 -9.04
CA ALA A 108 -8.31 11.23 -9.06
C ALA A 108 -8.74 12.43 -9.93
N TRP A 109 -8.04 13.56 -9.81
CA TRP A 109 -8.27 14.74 -10.65
C TRP A 109 -8.04 14.45 -12.13
N ALA A 110 -6.96 13.76 -12.49
CA ALA A 110 -6.65 13.41 -13.88
C ALA A 110 -7.71 12.48 -14.50
N ILE A 111 -8.22 11.51 -13.73
CA ILE A 111 -9.31 10.63 -14.15
C ILE A 111 -10.59 11.45 -14.41
N ILE A 112 -10.96 12.30 -13.46
CA ILE A 112 -12.12 13.21 -13.57
C ILE A 112 -12.00 14.08 -14.82
N ALA A 113 -10.87 14.76 -14.99
CA ALA A 113 -10.62 15.63 -16.14
C ALA A 113 -10.71 14.87 -17.47
N THR A 114 -10.24 13.62 -17.52
CA THR A 114 -10.34 12.78 -18.72
C THR A 114 -11.79 12.39 -19.00
N ILE A 115 -12.56 11.97 -17.99
CA ILE A 115 -13.98 11.59 -18.17
C ILE A 115 -14.79 12.80 -18.68
N TYR A 116 -14.66 13.96 -18.03
CA TYR A 116 -15.37 15.16 -18.44
C TYR A 116 -14.88 15.70 -19.80
N GLY A 117 -13.57 15.64 -20.05
CA GLY A 117 -12.98 16.00 -21.32
C GLY A 117 -13.52 15.13 -22.47
N VAL A 118 -13.62 13.81 -22.28
CA VAL A 118 -14.20 12.89 -23.28
C VAL A 118 -15.70 13.12 -23.46
N SER A 119 -16.44 13.48 -22.41
CA SER A 119 -17.90 13.73 -22.50
C SER A 119 -18.29 15.02 -23.24
N LEU A 120 -17.33 15.90 -23.53
CA LEU A 120 -17.56 17.16 -24.27
C LEU A 120 -17.28 17.03 -25.78
N PHE A 121 -16.89 15.85 -26.25
CA PHE A 121 -16.73 15.48 -27.67
C PHE A 121 -17.73 14.38 -28.04
#